data_AF-A0A6L6BQ57-F1
#
_entry.id   AF-A0A6L6BQ57-F1
#
_cell.length_a   1.000
_cell.length_b   1.000
_cell.length_c   1.000
_cell.angle_alpha   90.00
_cell.angle_beta   90.00
_cell.angle_gamma   90.00
#
_symmetry.space_group_name_H-M   'P 1'
#
loop_
_entity.id
_entity.type
_entity.pdbx_description
1 polymer ?
#
loop_
_entity_poly.entity_id
_entity_poly.type
_entity_poly.pdbx_seq_one_letter_code
_entity_poly.pdbx_strand_id
1 'polypeptide(L)'
;MSSRPIALVRRPSPLLEQGLVTHIERTPVDVELALKQWSNYVEALRLCKWSIIEVPAIDECPDGVFIEDTVVIYKGVAIIT
;
A
#
# COMPACT_ATOMS: atom_id res chain seq x y z
N MET A 1 13.57 25.21 -0.29
CA MET A 1 13.98 23.79 -0.35
C MET A 1 12.81 23.03 -0.96
N SER A 2 12.99 22.37 -2.10
CA SER A 2 11.91 21.51 -2.62
C SER A 2 11.85 20.26 -1.73
N SER A 3 10.74 20.07 -1.00
CA SER A 3 10.59 18.91 -0.13
C SER A 3 10.44 17.66 -0.99
N ARG A 4 11.13 16.59 -0.60
CA ARG A 4 11.00 15.27 -1.22
C ARG A 4 9.53 14.79 -1.10
N PRO A 5 8.89 14.26 -2.17
CA PRO A 5 7.53 13.75 -2.06
C PRO A 5 7.48 12.58 -1.07
N ILE A 6 6.37 12.44 -0.36
CA ILE A 6 6.16 11.41 0.67
C ILE A 6 5.19 10.37 0.15
N ALA A 7 5.53 9.09 0.30
CA ALA A 7 4.62 7.98 0.07
C ALA A 7 4.33 7.29 1.40
N LEU A 8 3.04 7.16 1.71
CA LEU A 8 2.57 6.28 2.77
C LEU A 8 2.42 4.88 2.18
N VAL A 9 2.98 3.88 2.84
CA VAL A 9 2.83 2.48 2.43
C VAL A 9 2.48 1.64 3.65
N ARG A 10 1.67 0.61 3.46
CA ARG A 10 1.41 -0.42 4.47
C ARG A 10 1.87 -1.75 3.91
N ARG A 11 2.46 -2.58 4.76
CA ARG A 11 2.80 -3.96 4.41
C ARG A 11 1.52 -4.77 4.10
N PRO A 12 1.54 -5.68 3.10
CA PRO A 12 0.43 -6.59 2.87
C PRO A 12 0.14 -7.49 4.06
N SER A 13 -1.16 -7.69 4.34
CA SER A 13 -1.63 -8.63 5.36
C SER A 13 -1.30 -10.08 4.95
N PRO A 14 -1.01 -10.99 5.91
CA PRO A 14 -0.92 -12.43 5.63
C PRO A 14 -2.24 -13.02 5.10
N LEU A 15 -3.36 -12.31 5.27
CA LEU A 15 -4.68 -12.69 4.79
C LEU A 15 -5.03 -12.08 3.43
N LEU A 16 -4.07 -11.51 2.69
CA LEU A 16 -4.32 -10.82 1.41
C LEU A 16 -5.15 -11.65 0.41
N GLU A 17 -5.01 -12.97 0.40
CA GLU A 17 -5.82 -13.87 -0.44
C GLU A 17 -7.32 -13.76 -0.17
N GLN A 18 -7.72 -13.29 1.02
CA GLN A 18 -9.12 -13.06 1.43
C GLN A 18 -9.62 -11.66 1.08
N GLY A 19 -8.79 -10.83 0.44
CA GLY A 19 -9.13 -9.47 0.01
C GLY A 19 -10.37 -9.41 -0.87
N LEU A 20 -11.04 -8.26 -0.85
CA LEU A 20 -12.25 -8.03 -1.63
C LEU A 20 -11.93 -8.04 -3.13
N VAL A 21 -12.71 -8.81 -3.88
CA VAL A 21 -12.62 -8.88 -5.34
C VAL A 21 -13.96 -8.48 -5.90
N THR A 22 -13.99 -7.38 -6.64
CA THR A 22 -15.17 -6.89 -7.36
C THR A 22 -14.92 -6.94 -8.86
N HIS A 23 -15.94 -7.29 -9.64
CA HIS A 23 -15.93 -7.22 -11.11
C HIS A 23 -14.97 -8.16 -11.86
N ILE A 24 -14.23 -9.04 -11.17
CA ILE A 24 -13.38 -10.08 -11.75
C ILE A 24 -13.56 -11.41 -11.01
N GLU A 25 -13.19 -12.51 -11.65
CA GLU A 25 -13.13 -13.82 -10.99
C GLU A 25 -11.94 -13.89 -10.03
N ARG A 26 -12.14 -14.54 -8.87
CA ARG A 26 -11.06 -14.73 -7.89
C ARG A 26 -10.05 -15.72 -8.42
N THR A 27 -8.78 -15.31 -8.42
CA THR A 27 -7.63 -16.20 -8.61
C THR A 27 -6.86 -16.34 -7.30
N PRO A 28 -6.21 -17.49 -7.04
CA PRO A 28 -5.35 -17.65 -5.87
C PRO A 28 -4.27 -16.57 -5.82
N VAL A 29 -3.99 -16.06 -4.61
CA VAL A 29 -2.93 -15.08 -4.37
C VAL A 29 -1.80 -15.76 -3.63
N ASP A 30 -0.61 -15.78 -4.24
CA ASP A 30 0.62 -16.13 -3.54
C ASP A 30 1.06 -14.95 -2.68
N VAL A 31 0.85 -15.06 -1.37
CA VAL A 31 1.14 -14.00 -0.39
C VAL A 31 2.63 -13.72 -0.27
N GLU A 32 3.50 -14.72 -0.43
CA GLU A 32 4.95 -14.52 -0.40
C GLU A 32 5.42 -13.74 -1.64
N LEU A 33 4.87 -14.10 -2.81
CA LEU A 33 5.11 -13.35 -4.04
C LEU A 33 4.59 -11.92 -3.94
N ALA A 34 3.39 -11.72 -3.38
CA ALA A 34 2.81 -10.39 -3.18
C ALA A 34 3.68 -9.52 -2.25
N LEU A 35 4.23 -10.10 -1.17
CA LEU A 35 5.16 -9.39 -0.28
C LEU A 35 6.45 -9.00 -1.01
N LYS A 36 6.99 -9.88 -1.86
CA LYS A 36 8.16 -9.58 -2.69
C LYS A 36 7.87 -8.47 -3.70
N GLN A 37 6.71 -8.51 -4.36
CA GLN A 37 6.26 -7.47 -5.29
C GLN A 37 6.10 -6.13 -4.58
N TRP A 38 5.49 -6.11 -3.40
CA TRP A 38 5.36 -4.91 -2.57
C TRP A 38 6.73 -4.34 -2.19
N SER A 39 7.68 -5.18 -1.76
CA SER A 39 9.05 -4.73 -1.45
C SER A 39 9.72 -4.08 -2.67
N ASN A 40 9.52 -4.65 -3.87
CA ASN A 40 10.05 -4.10 -5.11
C ASN A 40 9.37 -2.76 -5.48
N TYR A 41 8.06 -2.62 -5.24
CA TYR A 41 7.33 -1.37 -5.43
C TYR A 41 7.85 -0.26 -4.51
N VAL A 42 8.05 -0.56 -3.22
CA VAL A 42 8.63 0.40 -2.27
C VAL A 42 10.04 0.81 -2.70
N GLU A 43 10.85 -0.12 -3.20
CA GLU A 43 12.18 0.20 -3.71
C GLU A 43 12.13 1.08 -4.96
N ALA A 44 11.19 0.82 -5.88
CA ALA A 44 10.98 1.69 -7.03
C ALA A 44 10.65 3.13 -6.61
N LEU A 45 9.82 3.33 -5.57
CA LEU A 45 9.55 4.66 -5.02
C LEU A 45 10.83 5.31 -4.44
N ARG A 46 11.67 4.55 -3.73
CA ARG A 46 12.96 5.05 -3.22
C ARG A 46 13.89 5.49 -4.36
N LEU A 47 13.99 4.70 -5.44
CA LEU A 47 14.77 5.03 -6.64
C LEU A 47 14.25 6.30 -7.33
N CYS A 48 12.94 6.52 -7.33
CA CYS A 48 12.31 7.76 -7.76
C CYS A 48 12.47 8.92 -6.76
N LYS A 49 13.30 8.76 -5.73
CA LYS A 49 13.58 9.75 -4.69
C LYS A 49 12.34 10.15 -3.91
N TRP A 50 11.45 9.23 -3.56
CA TRP A 50 10.40 9.47 -2.57
C TRP A 50 10.91 9.20 -1.14
N SER A 51 10.35 9.91 -0.17
CA SER A 51 10.47 9.58 1.26
C SER A 51 9.37 8.57 1.61
N ILE A 52 9.76 7.38 2.06
CA ILE A 52 8.81 6.33 2.42
C ILE A 52 8.47 6.43 3.90
N ILE A 53 7.18 6.46 4.22
CA ILE A 53 6.66 6.25 5.57
C ILE A 53 5.88 4.95 5.55
N GLU A 54 6.45 3.92 6.17
CA GLU A 54 5.73 2.69 6.43
C GLU A 54 4.83 2.89 7.65
N VAL A 55 3.52 2.84 7.43
CA VAL A 55 2.54 2.93 8.53
C VAL A 55 2.41 1.55 9.20
N PRO A 56 1.87 1.48 10.44
CA PRO A 56 1.68 0.19 11.12
C PRO A 56 0.91 -0.81 10.26
N ALA A 57 1.35 -2.07 10.31
CA ALA A 57 0.65 -3.19 9.71
C ALA A 57 -0.73 -3.41 10.38
N ILE A 58 -1.63 -4.04 9.65
CA ILE A 58 -2.98 -4.39 10.09
C ILE A 58 -3.31 -5.79 9.56
N ASP A 59 -2.71 -6.80 10.17
CA ASP A 59 -2.71 -8.16 9.66
C ASP A 59 -4.13 -8.75 9.58
N GLU A 60 -5.05 -8.28 10.41
CA GLU A 60 -6.46 -8.70 10.44
C GLU A 60 -7.31 -8.13 9.30
N CYS A 61 -6.81 -7.15 8.54
CA CYS A 61 -7.51 -6.56 7.39
C CYS A 61 -6.82 -6.96 6.08
N PRO A 62 -7.40 -7.91 5.31
CA PRO A 62 -6.83 -8.40 4.05
C PRO A 62 -6.44 -7.30 3.06
N ASP A 63 -7.30 -6.28 2.92
CA ASP A 63 -7.13 -5.17 1.98
C ASP A 63 -6.33 -3.99 2.58
N GLY A 64 -5.77 -4.15 3.79
CA GLY A 64 -5.09 -3.07 4.51
C GLY A 64 -3.89 -2.46 3.79
N VAL A 65 -3.31 -3.15 2.80
CA VAL A 65 -2.23 -2.64 1.94
C VAL A 65 -2.65 -1.43 1.10
N PHE A 66 -3.94 -1.32 0.76
CA PHE A 66 -4.49 -0.27 -0.11
C PHE A 66 -4.80 1.01 0.68
N ILE A 67 -3.76 1.72 1.15
CA ILE A 67 -3.92 2.98 1.91
C ILE A 67 -4.69 4.05 1.12
N GLU A 68 -4.59 4.05 -0.21
CA GLU A 68 -5.20 5.04 -1.10
C GLU A 68 -6.70 5.25 -0.82
N ASP A 69 -7.42 4.16 -0.50
CA ASP A 69 -8.86 4.21 -0.24
C ASP A 69 -9.22 4.90 1.08
N THR A 70 -8.26 5.07 2.00
CA THR A 70 -8.49 5.61 3.35
C THR A 70 -8.21 7.11 3.46
N VAL A 71 -7.47 7.67 2.50
CA VAL A 71 -7.04 9.07 2.57
C VAL A 71 -6.75 9.66 1.20
N VAL A 72 -7.26 10.87 0.98
CA VAL A 72 -6.88 11.72 -0.15
C VAL A 72 -6.01 12.87 0.36
N ILE A 73 -4.79 13.00 -0.19
CA ILE A 73 -3.88 14.12 0.11
C ILE A 73 -3.93 15.15 -1.01
N TYR A 74 -4.30 16.38 -0.68
CA TYR A 74 -4.23 17.51 -1.60
C TYR A 74 -3.46 18.66 -0.97
N LYS A 75 -2.27 18.94 -1.51
CA LYS A 75 -1.32 19.93 -0.96
C LYS A 75 -1.03 19.61 0.51
N GLY A 76 -1.37 20.50 1.43
CA GLY A 76 -1.16 20.34 2.88
C GLY A 76 -2.38 19.78 3.63
N VAL A 77 -3.39 19.24 2.93
CA VAL A 77 -4.63 18.76 3.53
C VAL A 77 -4.78 17.26 3.32
N ALA A 78 -5.14 16.55 4.38
CA ALA A 78 -5.55 15.14 4.34
C ALA A 78 -7.05 15.03 4.58
N ILE A 79 -7.75 14.30 3.71
CA ILE A 79 -9.18 14.01 3.82
C ILE A 79 -9.30 12.52 4.07
N ILE A 80 -9.89 12.13 5.19
CA ILE A 80 -10.14 10.73 5.56
C ILE A 80 -11.50 10.31 4.99
N THR A 81 -11.56 9.11 4.44
CA THR A 81 -12.71 8.54 3.72
C THR A 81 -13.32 7.34 4.43
#